data_AF-A0A7S3HB91-F1
#
_entry.id   AF-A0A7S3HB91-F1
#
_cell.length_a   1.000
_cell.length_b   1.000
_cell.length_c   1.000
_cell.angle_alpha   90.00
_cell.angle_beta   90.00
_cell.angle_gamma   90.00
#
_symmetry.space_group_name_H-M   'P 1'
#
loop_
_entity.id
_entity.type
_entity.pdbx_description
1 polymer ?
#
loop_
_entity_poly.entity_id
_entity_poly.type
_entity_poly.pdbx_seq_one_letter_code
_entity_poly.pdbx_strand_id
1 'polypeptide(L)'
;SAQLKEEVRVLESELAALTKEQAVMDKIRMETHEDYTVAKKDLDLGLSGLRKALRLLRDYYGGGAAALLQDDKFGAFMQQPAAPEHHSKSSGAGSSIIGILEVCESDFANNLAKEEQQEADAESDYQKITQENKITVATKEQDVKYKTQESKSLDSTVAELSSDRETTNAELSAVLEYYGKIKERCIAKPETYEDRTARRDAEINGLKEALAVLEDETAFVQRKHRSFRGSALTPN
;
A
#
# COMPACT_ATOMS: atom_id res chain seq x y z
N SER A 1 5.51 -3.50 14.40
CA SER A 1 4.62 -2.57 13.66
C SER A 1 5.34 -1.36 13.07
N ALA A 2 6.43 -0.85 13.67
CA ALA A 2 7.13 0.36 13.18
C ALA A 2 7.60 0.29 11.71
N GLN A 3 8.18 -0.84 11.28
CA GLN A 3 8.59 -1.04 9.88
C GLN A 3 7.39 -0.96 8.92
N LEU A 4 6.28 -1.64 9.22
CA LEU A 4 5.07 -1.58 8.41
C LEU A 4 4.50 -0.16 8.28
N LYS A 5 4.56 0.63 9.36
CA LYS A 5 4.13 2.04 9.33
C LYS A 5 5.02 2.90 8.43
N GLU A 6 6.32 2.65 8.43
CA GLU A 6 7.25 3.34 7.53
C GLU A 6 7.00 2.93 6.07
N GLU A 7 6.82 1.65 5.81
CA GLU A 7 6.48 1.16 4.46
C GLU A 7 5.17 1.75 3.94
N VAL A 8 4.13 1.86 4.79
CA VAL A 8 2.87 2.53 4.44
C VAL A 8 3.12 3.98 4.04
N ARG A 9 3.93 4.72 4.82
CA ARG A 9 4.25 6.12 4.52
C ARG A 9 4.98 6.27 3.17
N VAL A 10 5.91 5.37 2.88
CA VAL A 10 6.61 5.34 1.59
C VAL A 10 5.63 5.07 0.46
N LEU A 11 4.78 4.04 0.58
CA LEU A 11 3.79 3.69 -0.43
C LEU A 11 2.79 4.83 -0.70
N GLU A 12 2.31 5.52 0.34
CA GLU A 12 1.44 6.69 0.20
C GLU A 12 2.15 7.84 -0.55
N SER A 13 3.44 8.06 -0.28
CA SER A 13 4.23 9.07 -1.00
C SER A 13 4.43 8.71 -2.48
N GLU A 14 4.65 7.44 -2.78
CA GLU A 14 4.79 6.94 -4.14
C GLU A 14 3.47 7.00 -4.92
N LEU A 15 2.33 6.70 -4.27
CA LEU A 15 1.01 6.87 -4.86
C LEU A 15 0.72 8.33 -5.22
N ALA A 16 1.09 9.25 -4.33
CA ALA A 16 0.95 10.68 -4.59
C ALA A 16 1.86 11.16 -5.74
N ALA A 17 3.07 10.61 -5.85
CA ALA A 17 3.98 10.88 -6.97
C ALA A 17 3.41 10.35 -8.29
N LEU A 18 2.99 9.09 -8.34
CA LEU A 18 2.37 8.47 -9.51
C LEU A 18 1.14 9.23 -10.00
N THR A 19 0.30 9.71 -9.08
CA THR A 19 -0.88 10.50 -9.44
C THR A 19 -0.50 11.82 -10.12
N LYS A 20 0.56 12.48 -9.63
CA LYS A 20 1.07 13.72 -10.25
C LYS A 20 1.70 13.45 -11.61
N GLU A 21 2.49 12.39 -11.73
CA GLU A 21 3.10 11.98 -12.99
C GLU A 21 2.04 11.65 -14.05
N GLN A 22 1.00 10.91 -13.67
CA GLN A 22 -0.12 10.62 -14.57
C GLN A 22 -0.80 11.91 -15.03
N ALA A 23 -1.09 12.86 -14.13
CA ALA A 23 -1.69 14.13 -14.53
C ALA A 23 -0.82 14.95 -15.51
N VAL A 24 0.51 14.88 -15.37
CA VAL A 24 1.45 15.50 -16.32
C VAL A 24 1.41 14.77 -17.67
N MET A 25 1.41 13.44 -17.67
CA MET A 25 1.30 12.66 -18.93
C MET A 25 -0.02 12.93 -19.65
N ASP A 26 -1.15 12.95 -18.94
CA ASP A 26 -2.47 13.24 -19.51
C ASP A 26 -2.49 14.62 -20.18
N LYS A 27 -1.88 15.62 -19.52
CA LYS A 27 -1.75 16.96 -20.06
C LYS A 27 -0.89 16.99 -21.32
N ILE A 28 0.29 16.36 -21.29
CA ILE A 28 1.17 16.27 -22.47
C ILE A 28 0.47 15.56 -23.62
N ARG A 29 -0.27 14.46 -23.35
CA ARG A 29 -1.01 13.75 -24.39
C ARG A 29 -2.08 14.62 -25.02
N MET A 30 -2.83 15.40 -24.23
CA MET A 30 -3.79 16.35 -24.77
C MET A 30 -3.13 17.39 -25.67
N GLU A 31 -2.09 18.07 -25.18
CA GLU A 31 -1.39 19.13 -25.92
C GLU A 31 -0.79 18.59 -27.22
N THR A 32 -0.07 17.46 -27.16
CA THR A 32 0.55 16.83 -28.34
C THR A 32 -0.48 16.32 -29.34
N HIS A 33 -1.64 15.84 -28.89
CA HIS A 33 -2.70 15.39 -29.79
C HIS A 33 -3.32 16.56 -30.53
N GLU A 34 -3.57 17.67 -29.82
CA GLU A 34 -4.07 18.91 -30.41
C GLU A 34 -3.11 19.42 -31.50
N ASP A 35 -1.82 19.51 -31.18
CA ASP A 35 -0.78 19.92 -32.14
C ASP A 35 -0.74 19.00 -33.38
N TYR A 36 -0.80 17.67 -33.18
CA TYR A 36 -0.87 16.71 -34.27
C TYR A 36 -2.11 16.93 -35.15
N THR A 37 -3.28 17.18 -34.57
CA THR A 37 -4.50 17.38 -35.37
C THR A 37 -4.41 18.61 -36.28
N VAL A 38 -3.76 19.68 -35.80
CA VAL A 38 -3.48 20.88 -36.59
C VAL A 38 -2.46 20.58 -37.69
N ALA A 39 -1.32 19.97 -37.33
CA ALA A 39 -0.26 19.63 -38.27
C ALA A 39 -0.77 18.71 -39.41
N LYS A 40 -1.53 17.67 -39.05
CA LYS A 40 -2.16 16.76 -40.01
C LYS A 40 -3.04 17.51 -41.00
N LYS A 41 -3.92 18.37 -40.50
CA LYS A 41 -4.83 19.15 -41.33
C LYS A 41 -4.09 20.06 -42.32
N ASP A 42 -3.04 20.72 -41.87
CA ASP A 42 -2.24 21.61 -42.70
C ASP A 42 -1.45 20.83 -43.76
N LEU A 43 -0.90 19.67 -43.40
CA LEU A 43 -0.22 18.76 -44.33
C LEU A 43 -1.19 18.20 -45.40
N ASP A 44 -2.38 17.78 -45.00
CA ASP A 44 -3.43 17.30 -45.92
C ASP A 44 -3.88 18.40 -46.89
N LEU A 45 -4.09 19.62 -46.38
CA LEU A 45 -4.45 20.77 -47.20
C LEU A 45 -3.34 21.12 -48.19
N GLY A 46 -2.08 21.12 -47.72
CA GLY A 46 -0.89 21.34 -48.53
C GLY A 46 -0.77 20.32 -49.66
N LEU A 47 -0.91 19.03 -49.36
CA LEU A 47 -0.91 17.95 -50.35
C LEU A 47 -2.02 18.11 -51.40
N SER A 48 -3.23 18.41 -50.96
CA SER A 48 -4.36 18.66 -51.87
C SER A 48 -4.09 19.84 -52.81
N GLY A 49 -3.50 20.92 -52.28
CA GLY A 49 -3.09 22.09 -53.06
C GLY A 49 -2.00 21.76 -54.08
N LEU A 50 -0.92 21.10 -53.64
CA LEU A 50 0.21 20.71 -54.49
C LEU A 50 -0.26 19.77 -55.62
N ARG A 51 -1.09 18.77 -55.32
CA ARG A 51 -1.65 17.85 -56.33
C ARG A 51 -2.48 18.58 -57.39
N LYS A 52 -3.31 19.54 -56.98
CA LYS A 52 -4.10 20.37 -57.91
C LYS A 52 -3.19 21.24 -58.80
N ALA A 53 -2.18 21.88 -58.20
CA ALA A 53 -1.22 22.71 -58.94
C ALA A 53 -0.40 21.89 -59.94
N LEU A 54 0.11 20.73 -59.52
CA LEU A 54 0.84 19.79 -60.38
C LEU A 54 -0.02 19.31 -61.55
N ARG A 55 -1.29 18.98 -61.31
CA ARG A 55 -2.23 18.61 -62.38
C ARG A 55 -2.39 19.74 -63.40
N LEU A 56 -2.69 20.95 -62.95
CA LEU A 56 -2.86 22.11 -63.83
C LEU A 56 -1.58 22.42 -64.64
N LEU A 57 -0.42 22.38 -63.99
CA LEU A 57 0.87 22.65 -64.65
C LEU A 57 1.23 21.55 -65.65
N ARG A 58 0.98 20.27 -65.34
CA ARG A 58 1.17 19.17 -66.29
C ARG A 58 0.21 19.28 -67.47
N ASP A 59 -1.05 19.66 -67.25
CA ASP A 59 -2.02 19.87 -68.33
C ASP A 59 -1.59 21.03 -69.26
N TYR A 60 -1.04 22.12 -68.69
CA TYR A 60 -0.58 23.29 -69.43
C TYR A 60 0.76 23.05 -70.17
N TYR A 61 1.78 22.49 -69.50
CA TYR A 61 3.13 22.31 -70.04
C TYR A 61 3.35 20.95 -70.73
N GLY A 62 2.66 19.88 -70.30
CA GLY A 62 2.82 18.50 -70.77
C GLY A 62 2.16 18.16 -72.11
N GLY A 63 1.65 19.16 -72.84
CA GLY A 63 1.29 19.00 -74.25
C GLY A 63 -0.14 18.54 -74.57
N GLY A 64 -1.01 18.29 -73.59
CA GLY A 64 -2.40 17.87 -73.84
C GLY A 64 -3.20 18.84 -74.72
N ALA A 65 -2.95 20.15 -74.57
CA ALA A 65 -3.56 21.19 -75.42
C ALA A 65 -2.73 21.58 -76.67
N ALA A 66 -1.46 21.15 -76.76
CA ALA A 66 -0.59 21.48 -77.90
C ALA A 66 -0.68 20.41 -79.02
N ALA A 67 -1.03 19.17 -78.69
CA ALA A 67 -1.29 18.13 -79.68
C ALA A 67 -2.58 18.36 -80.50
N LEU A 68 -3.50 19.21 -80.02
CA LEU A 68 -4.74 19.55 -80.73
C LEU A 68 -4.59 20.79 -81.65
N LEU A 69 -3.45 21.49 -81.57
CA LEU A 69 -3.16 22.68 -82.39
C LEU A 69 -2.10 22.42 -83.47
N GLN A 70 -1.60 21.19 -83.58
CA GLN A 70 -0.69 20.77 -84.65
C GLN A 70 -1.42 20.47 -85.98
N ASP A 71 -2.57 21.09 -86.20
CA ASP A 71 -3.19 21.16 -87.53
C ASP A 71 -3.17 22.62 -88.02
N ASP A 72 -1.96 23.11 -88.29
CA ASP A 72 -1.65 24.40 -88.94
C ASP A 72 -2.26 24.55 -90.36
N LYS A 73 -3.14 23.63 -90.79
CA LYS A 73 -3.76 23.64 -92.12
C LYS A 73 -5.21 24.10 -92.15
N PHE A 74 -5.89 24.30 -91.01
CA PHE A 74 -7.31 24.70 -91.01
C PHE A 74 -7.54 26.23 -90.92
N GLY A 75 -6.56 27.01 -90.47
CA GLY A 75 -6.69 28.46 -90.24
C GLY A 75 -6.58 29.35 -91.48
N ALA A 76 -6.16 28.82 -92.64
CA ALA A 76 -5.85 29.63 -93.83
C ALA A 76 -7.09 30.12 -94.62
N PHE A 77 -8.32 29.76 -94.22
CA PHE A 77 -9.55 30.08 -94.98
C PHE A 77 -10.49 31.10 -94.31
N MET A 78 -10.23 31.54 -93.07
CA MET A 78 -11.08 32.50 -92.36
C MET A 78 -10.24 33.69 -91.87
N GLN A 79 -10.50 34.87 -92.44
CA GLN A 79 -9.99 36.15 -91.91
C GLN A 79 -10.65 36.45 -90.56
N GLN A 80 -10.07 35.92 -89.49
CA GLN A 80 -10.42 36.25 -88.12
C GLN A 80 -9.26 37.06 -87.51
N PRO A 81 -9.54 38.16 -86.77
CA PRO A 81 -8.49 39.00 -86.18
C PRO A 81 -7.58 38.18 -85.25
N ALA A 82 -6.30 38.55 -85.19
CA ALA A 82 -5.28 37.87 -84.40
C ALA A 82 -5.75 37.68 -82.95
N ALA A 83 -5.66 36.44 -82.46
CA ALA A 83 -5.89 36.15 -81.05
C ALA A 83 -4.95 37.01 -80.18
N PRO A 84 -5.41 37.50 -79.02
CA PRO A 84 -4.55 38.26 -78.10
C PRO A 84 -3.31 37.43 -77.76
N GLU A 85 -2.16 38.09 -77.59
CA GLU A 85 -0.89 37.39 -77.34
C GLU A 85 -1.02 36.46 -76.13
N HIS A 86 -1.06 35.16 -76.41
CA HIS A 86 -0.87 34.15 -75.38
C HIS A 86 0.63 34.04 -75.12
N HIS A 87 1.01 34.09 -73.83
CA HIS A 87 2.35 33.76 -73.39
C HIS A 87 2.83 32.46 -74.05
N SER A 88 3.95 32.53 -74.76
CA SER A 88 4.58 31.36 -75.36
C SER A 88 5.15 30.47 -74.27
N LYS A 89 4.96 29.15 -74.40
CA LYS A 89 5.45 28.18 -73.43
C LYS A 89 6.98 28.21 -73.38
N SER A 90 7.55 28.72 -72.29
CA SER A 90 8.97 28.50 -71.99
C SER A 90 9.16 27.06 -71.49
N SER A 91 9.32 26.13 -72.44
CA SER A 91 9.34 24.68 -72.20
C SER A 91 10.39 24.25 -71.14
N GLY A 92 11.53 24.96 -71.06
CA GLY A 92 12.59 24.65 -70.09
C GLY A 92 12.27 25.06 -68.64
N ALA A 93 11.58 26.19 -68.43
CA ALA A 93 11.25 26.67 -67.09
C ALA A 93 10.10 25.87 -66.45
N GLY A 94 9.09 25.46 -67.24
CA GLY A 94 7.93 24.71 -66.74
C GLY A 94 8.29 23.35 -66.13
N SER A 95 9.20 22.60 -66.76
CA SER A 95 9.67 21.30 -66.25
C SER A 95 10.40 21.44 -64.91
N SER A 96 11.18 22.51 -64.71
CA SER A 96 11.88 22.74 -63.44
C SER A 96 10.92 23.06 -62.29
N ILE A 97 9.85 23.83 -62.54
CA ILE A 97 8.83 24.18 -61.54
C ILE A 97 8.01 22.94 -61.15
N ILE A 98 7.63 22.11 -62.13
CA ILE A 98 6.93 20.84 -61.87
C ILE A 98 7.81 19.93 -61.01
N GLY A 99 9.10 19.78 -61.36
CA GLY A 99 10.02 18.96 -60.56
C GLY A 99 10.17 19.42 -59.11
N ILE A 100 10.26 20.73 -58.87
CA ILE A 100 10.30 21.28 -57.50
C ILE A 100 9.00 20.97 -56.75
N LEU A 101 7.84 21.15 -57.39
CA LEU A 101 6.54 20.86 -56.76
C LEU A 101 6.33 19.37 -56.49
N GLU A 102 6.88 18.48 -57.32
CA GLU A 102 6.87 17.02 -57.08
C GLU A 102 7.72 16.64 -55.87
N VAL A 103 8.90 17.27 -55.70
CA VAL A 103 9.72 17.10 -54.49
C VAL A 103 8.95 17.60 -53.26
N CYS A 104 8.33 18.78 -53.33
CA CYS A 104 7.49 19.27 -52.24
C CYS A 104 6.31 18.34 -51.94
N GLU A 105 5.63 17.78 -52.96
CA GLU A 105 4.54 16.81 -52.74
C GLU A 105 5.06 15.57 -51.99
N SER A 106 6.19 15.02 -52.42
CA SER A 106 6.82 13.88 -51.75
C SER A 106 7.20 14.21 -50.31
N ASP A 107 7.75 15.39 -50.04
CA ASP A 107 8.15 15.80 -48.70
C ASP A 107 6.93 15.95 -47.77
N PHE A 108 5.85 16.57 -48.25
CA PHE A 108 4.61 16.67 -47.48
C PHE A 108 3.99 15.29 -47.22
N ALA A 109 4.00 14.39 -48.20
CA ALA A 109 3.46 13.04 -48.05
C ALA A 109 4.29 12.22 -47.05
N ASN A 110 5.62 12.33 -47.12
CA ASN A 110 6.54 11.70 -46.17
C ASN A 110 6.37 12.27 -44.76
N ASN A 111 6.19 13.59 -44.62
CA ASN A 111 5.96 14.21 -43.31
C ASN A 111 4.63 13.77 -42.72
N LEU A 112 3.54 13.76 -43.51
CA LEU A 112 2.24 13.28 -43.05
C LEU A 112 2.33 11.83 -42.53
N ALA A 113 2.95 10.93 -43.29
CA ALA A 113 3.12 9.54 -42.87
C ALA A 113 3.96 9.41 -41.58
N LYS A 114 4.99 10.24 -41.40
CA LYS A 114 5.79 10.27 -40.18
C LYS A 114 5.00 10.79 -38.98
N GLU A 115 4.26 11.88 -39.14
CA GLU A 115 3.41 12.45 -38.08
C GLU A 115 2.32 11.44 -37.67
N GLU A 116 1.66 10.77 -38.62
CA GLU A 116 0.67 9.73 -38.32
C GLU A 116 1.27 8.55 -37.56
N GLN A 117 2.48 8.11 -37.95
CA GLN A 117 3.17 7.03 -37.26
C GLN A 117 3.59 7.45 -35.84
N GLN A 118 4.19 8.64 -35.69
CA GLN A 118 4.60 9.17 -34.40
C GLN A 118 3.41 9.33 -33.45
N GLU A 119 2.26 9.78 -33.97
CA GLU A 119 1.05 9.89 -33.18
C GLU A 119 0.53 8.52 -32.73
N ALA A 120 0.51 7.54 -33.63
CA ALA A 120 0.06 6.19 -33.31
C ALA A 120 0.97 5.53 -32.25
N ASP A 121 2.28 5.71 -32.37
CA ASP A 121 3.25 5.22 -31.39
C ASP A 121 3.08 5.92 -30.04
N ALA A 122 2.95 7.25 -30.04
CA ALA A 122 2.74 8.04 -28.83
C ALA A 122 1.43 7.70 -28.11
N GLU A 123 0.34 7.47 -28.85
CA GLU A 123 -0.94 7.01 -28.29
C GLU A 123 -0.83 5.61 -27.68
N SER A 124 -0.19 4.66 -28.38
CA SER A 124 0.03 3.31 -27.85
C SER A 124 0.87 3.32 -26.57
N ASP A 125 1.97 4.07 -26.55
CA ASP A 125 2.85 4.18 -25.39
C ASP A 125 2.12 4.83 -24.21
N TYR A 126 1.38 5.90 -24.45
CA TYR A 126 0.54 6.52 -23.43
C TYR A 126 -0.49 5.55 -22.85
N GLN A 127 -1.21 4.81 -23.69
CA GLN A 127 -2.19 3.82 -23.23
C GLN A 127 -1.54 2.72 -22.40
N LYS A 128 -0.39 2.22 -22.85
CA LYS A 128 0.37 1.18 -22.15
C LYS A 128 0.81 1.66 -20.77
N ILE A 129 1.50 2.79 -20.70
CA ILE A 129 2.01 3.34 -19.42
C ILE A 129 0.84 3.68 -18.50
N THR A 130 -0.24 4.26 -19.02
CA THR A 130 -1.44 4.56 -18.23
C THR A 130 -2.08 3.30 -17.65
N GLN A 131 -2.11 2.20 -18.40
CA GLN A 131 -2.61 0.92 -17.90
C GLN A 131 -1.68 0.31 -16.84
N GLU A 132 -0.36 0.36 -17.04
CA GLU A 132 0.64 -0.09 -16.07
C GLU A 132 0.56 0.73 -14.77
N ASN A 133 0.37 2.04 -14.87
CA ASN A 133 0.16 2.93 -13.73
C ASN A 133 -1.11 2.59 -12.97
N LYS A 134 -2.24 2.32 -13.66
CA LYS A 134 -3.49 1.90 -13.01
C LYS A 134 -3.31 0.61 -12.20
N ILE A 135 -2.62 -0.37 -12.76
CA ILE A 135 -2.33 -1.64 -12.07
C ILE A 135 -1.44 -1.36 -10.85
N THR A 136 -0.38 -0.58 -11.03
CA THR A 136 0.56 -0.22 -9.97
C THR A 136 -0.13 0.51 -8.82
N VAL A 137 -1.00 1.47 -9.13
CA VAL A 137 -1.82 2.20 -8.13
C VAL A 137 -2.70 1.21 -7.38
N ALA A 138 -3.46 0.37 -8.07
CA ALA A 138 -4.34 -0.60 -7.42
C ALA A 138 -3.57 -1.58 -6.51
N THR A 139 -2.40 -2.06 -6.93
CA THR A 139 -1.54 -2.92 -6.11
C THR A 139 -1.04 -2.18 -4.87
N LYS A 140 -0.50 -0.96 -5.03
CA LYS A 140 0.03 -0.17 -3.91
C LYS A 140 -1.06 0.26 -2.92
N GLU A 141 -2.25 0.61 -3.39
CA GLU A 141 -3.40 0.91 -2.52
C GLU A 141 -3.79 -0.30 -1.67
N GLN A 142 -3.78 -1.49 -2.26
CA GLN A 142 -4.07 -2.72 -1.55
C GLN A 142 -2.98 -3.05 -0.52
N ASP A 143 -1.71 -2.83 -0.85
CA ASP A 143 -0.60 -2.99 0.08
C ASP A 143 -0.70 -2.01 1.26
N VAL A 144 -1.00 -0.74 1.00
CA VAL A 144 -1.25 0.27 2.04
C VAL A 144 -2.36 -0.21 2.98
N LYS A 145 -3.46 -0.70 2.43
CA LYS A 145 -4.59 -1.21 3.22
C LYS A 145 -4.19 -2.38 4.11
N TYR A 146 -3.57 -3.41 3.56
CA TYR A 146 -3.20 -4.61 4.32
C TYR A 146 -2.11 -4.31 5.35
N LYS A 147 -1.04 -3.62 4.98
CA LYS A 147 0.03 -3.26 5.91
C LYS A 147 -0.45 -2.35 7.03
N THR A 148 -1.39 -1.45 6.74
CA THR A 148 -2.04 -0.63 7.78
C THR A 148 -2.81 -1.50 8.76
N GLN A 149 -3.61 -2.45 8.28
CA GLN A 149 -4.36 -3.37 9.14
C GLN A 149 -3.43 -4.24 9.99
N GLU A 150 -2.38 -4.80 9.37
CA GLU A 150 -1.38 -5.62 10.06
C GLU A 150 -0.62 -4.83 11.13
N SER A 151 -0.23 -3.58 10.82
CA SER A 151 0.46 -2.72 11.79
C SER A 151 -0.39 -2.46 13.04
N LYS A 152 -1.70 -2.23 12.87
CA LYS A 152 -2.66 -2.03 13.96
C LYS A 152 -2.87 -3.31 14.77
N SER A 153 -2.99 -4.45 14.09
CA SER A 153 -3.11 -5.76 14.74
C SER A 153 -1.89 -6.04 15.63
N LEU A 154 -0.68 -5.85 15.08
CA LEU A 154 0.56 -6.02 15.83
C LEU A 154 0.67 -5.06 17.02
N ASP A 155 0.22 -3.81 16.89
CA ASP A 155 0.19 -2.87 18.02
C ASP A 155 -0.74 -3.38 19.14
N SER A 156 -1.93 -3.90 18.80
CA SER A 156 -2.86 -4.48 19.77
C SER A 156 -2.24 -5.68 20.47
N THR A 157 -1.67 -6.62 19.72
CA THR A 157 -1.03 -7.82 20.28
C THR A 157 0.13 -7.47 21.19
N VAL A 158 0.95 -6.46 20.81
CA VAL A 158 2.05 -6.00 21.66
C VAL A 158 1.52 -5.39 22.96
N ALA A 159 0.45 -4.60 22.92
CA ALA A 159 -0.17 -4.02 24.11
C ALA A 159 -0.75 -5.10 25.05
N GLU A 160 -1.50 -6.05 24.50
CA GLU A 160 -2.07 -7.19 25.23
C GLU A 160 -0.97 -8.03 25.91
N LEU A 161 0.03 -8.47 25.14
CA LEU A 161 1.13 -9.28 25.68
C LEU A 161 1.98 -8.52 26.72
N SER A 162 2.12 -7.20 26.56
CA SER A 162 2.82 -6.38 27.56
C SER A 162 2.04 -6.31 28.88
N SER A 163 0.72 -6.12 28.82
CA SER A 163 -0.17 -6.14 29.99
C SER A 163 -0.20 -7.51 30.67
N ASP A 164 -0.29 -8.59 29.91
CA ASP A 164 -0.25 -9.96 30.44
C ASP A 164 1.09 -10.25 31.12
N ARG A 165 2.19 -9.80 30.50
CA ARG A 165 3.53 -9.91 31.12
C ARG A 165 3.60 -9.14 32.43
N GLU A 166 3.07 -7.93 32.51
CA GLU A 166 3.07 -7.14 33.74
C GLU A 166 2.28 -7.85 34.84
N THR A 167 1.08 -8.34 34.50
CA THR A 167 0.19 -9.08 35.42
C THR A 167 0.85 -10.36 35.93
N THR A 168 1.37 -11.19 35.02
CA THR A 168 2.04 -12.46 35.38
C THR A 168 3.31 -12.25 36.20
N ASN A 169 4.07 -11.17 35.97
CA ASN A 169 5.21 -10.82 36.82
C ASN A 169 4.77 -10.38 38.22
N ALA A 170 3.65 -9.66 38.35
CA ALA A 170 3.07 -9.30 39.64
C ALA A 170 2.61 -10.55 40.41
N GLU A 171 1.92 -11.48 39.74
CA GLU A 171 1.52 -12.77 40.33
C GLU A 171 2.73 -13.60 40.76
N LEU A 172 3.75 -13.72 39.90
CA LEU A 172 4.99 -14.43 40.23
C LEU A 172 5.65 -13.84 41.47
N SER A 173 5.73 -12.52 41.55
CA SER A 173 6.29 -11.82 42.72
C SER A 173 5.51 -12.14 44.00
N ALA A 174 4.18 -12.12 43.93
CA ALA A 174 3.32 -12.48 45.06
C ALA A 174 3.48 -13.95 45.48
N VAL A 175 3.59 -14.88 44.52
CA VAL A 175 3.83 -16.30 44.79
C VAL A 175 5.19 -16.52 45.45
N LEU A 176 6.24 -15.85 44.99
CA LEU A 176 7.57 -15.94 45.59
C LEU A 176 7.59 -15.39 47.03
N GLU A 177 6.89 -14.30 47.29
CA GLU A 177 6.72 -13.76 48.64
C GLU A 177 6.00 -14.77 49.55
N TYR A 178 4.89 -15.35 49.09
CA TYR A 178 4.14 -16.34 49.84
C TYR A 178 4.96 -17.62 50.10
N TYR A 179 5.72 -18.07 49.10
CA TYR A 179 6.63 -19.20 49.23
C TYR A 179 7.70 -18.96 50.29
N GLY A 180 8.25 -17.74 50.39
CA GLY A 180 9.15 -17.34 51.49
C GLY A 180 8.50 -17.54 52.86
N LYS A 181 7.27 -17.06 53.05
CA LYS A 181 6.49 -17.22 54.30
C LYS A 181 6.20 -18.69 54.63
N ILE A 182 6.03 -19.56 53.62
CA ILE A 182 5.88 -21.00 53.85
C ILE A 182 7.21 -21.62 54.29
N LYS A 183 8.32 -21.27 53.63
CA LYS A 183 9.64 -21.79 54.00
C LYS A 183 9.96 -21.51 55.47
N GLU A 184 9.71 -20.30 55.96
CA GLU A 184 9.92 -19.96 57.36
C GLU A 184 9.07 -20.79 58.33
N ARG A 185 7.82 -21.12 57.95
CA ARG A 185 6.90 -21.92 58.78
C ARG A 185 7.18 -23.43 58.73
N CYS A 186 7.58 -23.95 57.57
CA CYS A 186 7.64 -25.38 57.30
C CYS A 186 9.06 -25.96 57.35
N ILE A 187 10.09 -25.17 57.04
CA ILE A 187 11.48 -25.58 57.23
C ILE A 187 11.84 -25.23 58.67
N ALA A 188 11.39 -26.07 59.60
CA ALA A 188 11.75 -25.94 61.01
C ALA A 188 13.28 -25.92 61.13
N LYS A 189 13.81 -24.92 61.83
CA LYS A 189 15.17 -24.99 62.36
C LYS A 189 15.21 -26.26 63.21
N PRO A 190 16.02 -27.29 62.87
CA PRO A 190 16.00 -28.53 63.63
C PRO A 190 16.35 -28.18 65.08
N GLU A 191 15.41 -28.43 65.98
CA GLU A 191 15.69 -28.36 67.42
C GLU A 191 16.81 -29.33 67.74
N THR A 192 17.75 -28.91 68.58
CA THR A 192 18.83 -29.80 69.00
C THR A 192 18.23 -31.01 69.73
N TYR A 193 18.86 -32.17 69.61
CA TYR A 193 18.39 -33.37 70.31
C TYR A 193 18.30 -33.13 71.83
N GLU A 194 19.22 -32.33 72.37
CA GLU A 194 19.30 -31.94 73.78
C GLU A 194 18.07 -31.12 74.20
N ASP A 195 17.73 -30.03 73.49
CA ASP A 195 16.55 -29.21 73.80
C ASP A 195 15.25 -30.00 73.72
N ARG A 196 15.17 -30.91 72.74
CA ARG A 196 14.00 -31.75 72.53
C ARG A 196 13.84 -32.80 73.63
N THR A 197 14.96 -33.36 74.11
CA THR A 197 14.96 -34.33 75.22
C THR A 197 14.61 -33.63 76.52
N ALA A 198 15.19 -32.46 76.79
CA ALA A 198 14.90 -31.66 78.00
C ALA A 198 13.41 -31.28 78.11
N ARG A 199 12.75 -30.82 77.02
CA ARG A 199 11.30 -30.56 77.05
C ARG A 199 10.48 -31.81 77.32
N ARG A 200 10.84 -32.95 76.72
CA ARG A 200 10.14 -34.22 76.94
C ARG A 200 10.28 -34.69 78.39
N ASP A 201 11.47 -34.57 78.97
CA ASP A 201 11.69 -34.93 80.38
C ASP A 201 10.89 -34.01 81.32
N ALA A 202 10.85 -32.71 81.04
CA ALA A 202 10.02 -31.76 81.78
C ALA A 202 8.52 -32.09 81.68
N GLU A 203 8.04 -32.45 80.50
CA GLU A 203 6.65 -32.88 80.27
C GLU A 203 6.35 -34.20 81.01
N ILE A 204 7.24 -35.20 80.92
CA ILE A 204 7.12 -36.47 81.65
C ILE A 204 7.06 -36.22 83.17
N ASN A 205 7.90 -35.33 83.68
CA ASN A 205 7.91 -35.01 85.11
C ASN A 205 6.63 -34.28 85.54
N GLY A 206 6.17 -33.29 84.77
CA GLY A 206 4.89 -32.62 85.04
C GLY A 206 3.69 -33.57 84.98
N LEU A 207 3.68 -34.52 84.04
CA LEU A 207 2.66 -35.56 83.97
C LEU A 207 2.70 -36.50 85.18
N LYS A 208 3.89 -36.86 85.67
CA LYS A 208 4.05 -37.66 86.90
C LYS A 208 3.60 -36.91 88.14
N GLU A 209 3.89 -35.61 88.24
CA GLU A 209 3.41 -34.76 89.32
C GLU A 209 1.89 -34.64 89.31
N ALA A 210 1.27 -34.41 88.14
CA ALA A 210 -0.18 -34.37 88.00
C ALA A 210 -0.82 -35.72 88.37
N LEU A 211 -0.21 -36.84 87.96
CA LEU A 211 -0.65 -38.18 88.35
C LEU A 211 -0.58 -38.37 89.86
N ALA A 212 0.53 -37.99 90.50
CA ALA A 212 0.70 -38.09 91.94
C ALA A 212 -0.34 -37.23 92.71
N VAL A 213 -0.62 -36.01 92.24
CA VAL A 213 -1.67 -35.16 92.82
C VAL A 213 -3.05 -35.82 92.71
N LEU A 214 -3.40 -36.42 91.56
CA LEU A 214 -4.67 -37.11 91.38
C LEU A 214 -4.77 -38.38 92.26
N GLU A 215 -3.67 -39.11 92.45
CA GLU A 215 -3.60 -40.29 93.32
C GLU A 215 -3.66 -39.92 94.81
N ASP A 216 -3.05 -38.79 95.22
CA ASP A 216 -3.09 -38.31 96.61
C ASP A 216 -4.41 -37.58 96.94
N GLU A 217 -5.00 -36.81 96.02
CA GLU A 217 -6.30 -36.14 96.25
C GLU A 217 -7.46 -37.12 96.32
N THR A 218 -7.42 -38.24 95.56
CA THR A 218 -8.41 -39.32 95.71
C THR A 218 -8.28 -40.05 97.06
N ALA A 219 -7.12 -39.98 97.72
CA ALA A 219 -6.94 -40.51 99.08
C ALA A 219 -7.58 -39.62 100.18
N PHE A 220 -7.83 -38.33 99.92
CA PHE A 220 -8.38 -37.39 100.92
C PHE A 220 -9.92 -37.30 100.97
N VAL A 221 -10.66 -37.90 100.02
CA VAL A 221 -12.14 -37.81 99.99
C VAL A 221 -12.83 -38.91 100.83
N GLN A 222 -12.10 -39.88 101.40
CA GLN A 222 -12.67 -40.85 102.35
C GLN A 222 -12.32 -40.54 103.82
N ARG A 223 -13.01 -39.57 104.43
CA ARG A 223 -13.19 -39.56 105.89
C ARG A 223 -14.65 -39.62 106.29
N LYS A 224 -15.05 -40.86 106.60
CA LYS A 224 -16.17 -41.32 107.41
C LYS A 224 -16.34 -40.46 108.68
N HIS A 225 -17.46 -39.75 108.84
CA HIS A 225 -17.92 -39.29 110.15
C HIS A 225 -19.02 -40.22 110.68
N ARG A 226 -18.82 -40.70 111.92
CA ARG A 226 -19.52 -41.81 112.57
C ARG A 226 -20.49 -41.24 113.62
N SER A 227 -21.77 -41.63 113.53
CA SER A 227 -22.73 -41.93 114.62
C SER A 227 -22.59 -41.23 115.99
N PHE A 228 -23.61 -40.44 116.38
CA PHE A 228 -24.01 -40.23 117.78
C PHE A 228 -25.45 -40.76 117.99
N ARG A 229 -25.59 -41.79 118.84
CA ARG A 229 -26.88 -42.34 119.32
C ARG A 229 -27.49 -41.39 120.35
N GLY A 230 -28.82 -41.22 120.30
CA GLY A 230 -29.55 -40.18 121.02
C GLY A 230 -30.09 -40.49 122.42
N SER A 231 -31.04 -39.65 122.86
CA SER A 231 -32.02 -39.91 123.91
C SER A 231 -33.23 -38.97 123.72
N ALA A 232 -34.41 -39.45 124.13
CA ALA A 232 -35.76 -38.94 123.86
C ALA A 232 -36.22 -37.78 124.77
N LEU A 233 -37.28 -37.05 124.35
CA LEU A 233 -38.61 -36.91 125.02
C LEU A 233 -39.37 -35.60 124.64
N THR A 234 -40.45 -35.77 123.84
CA THR A 234 -41.85 -35.21 123.90
C THR A 234 -42.12 -33.67 124.06
N PRO A 235 -43.38 -33.19 124.09
CA PRO A 235 -44.43 -33.16 123.04
C PRO A 235 -45.09 -31.76 122.81
N ASN A 236 -45.66 -31.53 121.63
CA ASN A 236 -47.02 -30.99 121.34
C ASN A 236 -47.16 -30.66 119.85
#